data_AF-A0A1F8PC28-F1
#
_entry.id   AF-A0A1F8PC28-F1
#
_cell.length_a   1.000
_cell.length_b   1.000
_cell.length_c   1.000
_cell.angle_alpha   90.00
_cell.angle_beta   90.00
_cell.angle_gamma   90.00
#
_symmetry.space_group_name_H-M   'P 1'
#
loop_
_entity.id
_entity.type
_entity.pdbx_description
1 polymer ?
#
loop_
_entity_poly.entity_id
_entity_poly.type
_entity_poly.pdbx_seq_one_letter_code
_entity_poly.pdbx_strand_id
1 'polypeptide(L)'
;MGYGRATLLERIDQFGSISAAARSMKLAYRNAWLWVEAMNRLAPTPLVVKSTGGPRGGNARLTDEGRRIIKEYKEKRTTVREIINKKK
;
A
#
# COMPACT_ATOMS: atom_id res chain seq x y z
N MET A 1 -7.32 6.71 -5.57
CA MET A 1 -6.75 5.52 -4.89
C MET A 1 -7.89 4.61 -4.43
N GLY A 2 -7.81 3.29 -4.66
CA GLY A 2 -8.88 2.34 -4.29
C GLY A 2 -8.47 1.45 -3.12
N TYR A 3 -9.44 0.80 -2.46
CA TYR A 3 -9.22 0.00 -1.23
C TYR A 3 -8.10 -1.03 -1.38
N GLY A 4 -8.12 -1.84 -2.45
CA GLY A 4 -7.09 -2.86 -2.67
C GLY A 4 -5.67 -2.29 -2.78
N ARG A 5 -5.50 -1.11 -3.38
CA ARG A 5 -4.19 -0.45 -3.49
C ARG A 5 -3.71 0.12 -2.15
N ALA A 6 -4.61 0.71 -1.38
CA ALA A 6 -4.31 1.16 -0.02
C ALA A 6 -3.94 -0.01 0.89
N THR A 7 -4.69 -1.10 0.85
CA THR A 7 -4.37 -2.34 1.59
C THR A 7 -3.03 -2.90 1.17
N LEU A 8 -2.68 -2.89 -0.12
CA LEU A 8 -1.36 -3.35 -0.57
C LEU A 8 -0.23 -2.55 0.08
N LEU A 9 -0.33 -1.22 0.14
CA LEU A 9 0.67 -0.39 0.79
C LEU A 9 0.79 -0.66 2.29
N GLU A 10 -0.34 -0.84 2.99
CA GLU A 10 -0.34 -1.21 4.41
C GLU A 10 0.35 -2.55 4.67
N ARG A 11 0.08 -3.55 3.83
CA ARG A 11 0.72 -4.86 3.93
C ARG A 11 2.21 -4.77 3.60
N ILE A 12 2.62 -3.91 2.67
CA ILE A 12 4.04 -3.67 2.39
C ILE A 12 4.74 -3.09 3.62
N ASP A 13 4.13 -2.11 4.31
CA ASP A 13 4.70 -1.54 5.54
C ASP A 13 4.78 -2.59 6.65
N GLN A 14 3.74 -3.41 6.80
CA GLN A 14 3.67 -4.47 7.82
C GLN A 14 4.71 -5.58 7.59
N PHE A 15 4.88 -6.04 6.35
CA PHE A 15 5.71 -7.20 6.03
C PHE A 15 7.11 -6.84 5.53
N GLY A 16 7.37 -5.57 5.20
CA GLY A 16 8.63 -5.13 4.62
C GLY A 16 8.92 -5.72 3.23
N SER A 17 7.90 -6.21 2.52
CA SER A 17 8.07 -6.93 1.26
C SER A 17 6.81 -6.91 0.38
N ILE A 18 6.98 -6.62 -0.92
CA ILE A 18 5.90 -6.69 -1.93
C ILE A 18 5.39 -8.12 -2.10
N SER A 19 6.26 -9.14 -2.09
CA SER A 19 5.87 -10.54 -2.31
C SER A 19 5.04 -11.09 -1.15
N ALA A 20 5.47 -10.84 0.10
CA ALA A 20 4.70 -11.14 1.30
C ALA A 20 3.33 -10.42 1.33
N ALA A 21 3.30 -9.12 1.00
CA ALA A 21 2.06 -8.37 0.90
C ALA A 21 1.09 -8.94 -0.14
N ALA A 22 1.59 -9.25 -1.34
CA ALA A 22 0.82 -9.88 -2.41
C ALA A 22 0.24 -11.24 -1.96
N ARG A 23 1.07 -12.09 -1.35
CA ARG A 23 0.63 -13.39 -0.79
C ARG A 23 -0.49 -13.24 0.24
N SER A 24 -0.38 -12.28 1.16
CA SER A 24 -1.41 -12.02 2.17
C SER A 24 -2.77 -11.62 1.58
N MET A 25 -2.76 -11.07 0.36
CA MET A 25 -3.94 -10.62 -0.35
C MET A 25 -4.41 -11.60 -1.42
N LYS A 26 -3.78 -12.79 -1.53
CA LYS A 26 -3.99 -13.73 -2.65
C LYS A 26 -3.82 -13.06 -4.02
N LEU A 27 -2.93 -12.06 -4.10
CA LEU A 27 -2.63 -11.29 -5.30
C LEU A 27 -1.37 -11.85 -5.97
N ALA A 28 -1.40 -12.00 -7.29
CA ALA A 28 -0.20 -12.35 -8.05
C ALA A 28 0.88 -11.28 -7.85
N TYR A 29 2.13 -11.69 -7.61
CA TYR A 29 3.25 -10.77 -7.38
C TYR A 29 3.38 -9.72 -8.49
N ARG A 30 3.22 -10.13 -9.76
CA ARG A 30 3.25 -9.22 -10.92
C ARG A 30 2.19 -8.11 -10.81
N ASN A 31 0.98 -8.44 -10.37
CA ASN A 31 -0.09 -7.45 -10.20
C ASN A 31 0.22 -6.49 -9.05
N ALA A 32 0.74 -7.01 -7.92
CA ALA A 32 1.17 -6.17 -6.81
C ALA A 32 2.27 -5.19 -7.23
N TRP A 33 3.23 -5.66 -8.03
CA TRP A 33 4.32 -4.85 -8.56
C TRP A 33 3.79 -3.75 -9.50
N LEU A 34 2.90 -4.08 -10.44
CA LEU A 34 2.26 -3.10 -11.33
C LEU A 34 1.47 -2.05 -10.55
N TRP A 35 0.81 -2.43 -9.45
CA TRP A 35 0.11 -1.47 -8.60
C TRP A 35 1.09 -0.54 -7.90
N VAL A 36 2.20 -1.07 -7.37
CA VAL A 36 3.25 -0.25 -6.73
C VAL A 36 3.85 0.74 -7.74
N GLU A 37 4.17 0.28 -8.95
CA GLU A 37 4.69 1.17 -10.00
C GLU A 37 3.69 2.26 -10.38
N ALA A 38 2.43 1.89 -10.60
CA ALA A 38 1.39 2.87 -10.92
C ALA A 38 1.24 3.91 -9.79
N MET A 39 1.27 3.47 -8.52
CA MET A 39 1.17 4.38 -7.38
C MET A 39 2.40 5.29 -7.25
N ASN A 40 3.61 4.76 -7.43
CA ASN A 40 4.83 5.57 -7.41
C ASN A 40 4.86 6.59 -8.55
N ARG A 41 4.34 6.24 -9.74
CA ARG A 41 4.30 7.13 -10.90
C ARG A 41 3.27 8.25 -10.76
N LEU A 42 2.15 7.97 -10.10
CA LEU A 42 1.07 8.94 -9.92
C LEU A 42 1.28 9.86 -8.72
N ALA A 43 2.16 9.49 -7.79
CA ALA A 43 2.47 10.31 -6.63
C ALA A 43 3.59 11.33 -6.95
N PRO A 44 3.59 12.51 -6.30
CA PRO A 44 4.67 13.48 -6.45
C PRO A 44 6.05 12.94 -6.07
N THR A 45 6.08 12.00 -5.11
CA THR A 45 7.27 11.25 -4.72
C THR A 45 6.94 9.77 -4.61
N PRO A 46 7.90 8.85 -4.82
CA PRO A 46 7.65 7.42 -4.67
C PRO A 46 7.03 7.08 -3.32
N LEU A 47 5.98 6.25 -3.30
CA LEU A 47 5.31 5.80 -2.09
C LEU A 47 5.99 4.57 -1.49
N VAL A 48 6.60 3.74 -2.34
CA VAL A 48 7.34 2.53 -1.96
C VAL A 48 8.74 2.60 -2.54
N VAL A 49 9.74 2.39 -1.69
CA VAL A 49 11.13 2.17 -2.09
C VAL A 49 11.50 0.69 -1.95
N LYS A 50 12.27 0.20 -2.91
CA LYS A 50 12.84 -1.16 -2.89
C LYS A 50 14.28 -1.06 -2.40
N SER A 51 14.65 -1.89 -1.44
CA SER A 51 16.05 -2.11 -1.06
C SER A 51 16.56 -3.33 -1.81
N THR A 52 17.51 -3.12 -2.71
CA THR A 52 18.30 -4.20 -3.30
C THR A 52 19.30 -4.70 -2.26
N GLY A 53 19.15 -5.93 -1.77
CA GLY A 53 20.19 -6.54 -0.93
C GLY A 53 19.69 -7.61 0.03
N GLY A 54 20.15 -8.84 -0.18
CA GLY A 54 20.12 -9.92 0.80
C GLY A 54 19.74 -11.29 0.21
N PRO A 55 20.32 -12.40 0.72
CA PRO A 55 20.09 -13.77 0.24
C PRO A 55 18.64 -14.29 0.37
N ARG A 56 17.71 -13.50 0.92
CA ARG A 56 16.28 -13.83 1.10
C ARG A 56 15.32 -13.01 0.22
N GLY A 57 15.82 -12.18 -0.69
CA GLY A 57 15.03 -11.36 -1.62
C GLY A 57 14.94 -9.88 -1.22
N GLY A 58 14.52 -9.03 -2.16
CA GLY A 58 14.49 -7.58 -1.99
C GLY A 58 13.47 -7.09 -0.96
N ASN A 59 13.90 -6.24 -0.04
CA ASN A 59 13.00 -5.60 0.93
C ASN A 59 12.25 -4.45 0.25
N ALA A 60 11.03 -4.18 0.68
CA ALA A 60 10.25 -3.03 0.22
C ALA A 60 9.67 -2.30 1.43
N ARG A 61 9.74 -0.96 1.43
CA ARG A 61 9.25 -0.13 2.52
C ARG A 61 8.50 1.06 1.99
N LEU A 62 7.54 1.55 2.76
CA LEU A 62 6.93 2.83 2.48
C LEU A 62 7.93 3.96 2.73
N THR A 63 7.82 4.99 1.88
CA THR A 63 8.35 6.31 2.20
C THR A 63 7.44 7.01 3.21
N ASP A 64 7.90 8.13 3.76
CA ASP A 64 7.07 8.94 4.65
C ASP A 64 5.82 9.47 3.95
N GLU A 65 5.93 9.82 2.66
CA GLU A 65 4.77 10.17 1.83
C GLU A 65 3.83 8.98 1.65
N GLY A 66 4.36 7.78 1.43
CA GLY A 66 3.57 6.55 1.39
C GLY A 66 2.75 6.33 2.66
N ARG A 67 3.34 6.56 3.84
CA ARG A 67 2.64 6.47 5.13
C ARG A 67 1.60 7.57 5.31
N ARG A 68 1.93 8.80 4.91
CA ARG A 68 1.01 9.95 4.97
C ARG A 68 -0.26 9.70 4.16
N ILE A 69 -0.12 9.28 2.90
CA ILE A 69 -1.26 9.02 2.01
C ILE A 69 -2.17 7.91 2.56
N ILE A 70 -1.60 6.86 3.15
CA ILE A 70 -2.39 5.79 3.78
C ILE A 70 -3.18 6.33 4.97
N LYS A 71 -2.55 7.16 5.80
CA LYS A 71 -3.21 7.80 6.94
C LYS A 71 -4.40 8.65 6.49
N GLU A 72 -4.20 9.53 5.51
CA GLU A 72 -5.27 10.37 4.95
C GLU A 72 -6.39 9.55 4.31
N TYR A 73 -6.05 8.45 3.62
CA TYR A 73 -7.03 7.53 3.05
C TYR A 73 -7.89 6.86 4.13
N LYS A 74 -7.28 6.42 5.25
CA LYS A 74 -7.99 5.83 6.39
C LYS A 74 -8.95 6.82 7.03
N GLU A 75 -8.50 8.04 7.29
CA GLU A 75 -9.32 9.08 7.90
C GLU A 75 -10.57 9.37 7.07
N LYS A 76 -10.41 9.63 5.77
CA LYS A 76 -11.52 9.86 4.83
C LYS A 76 -12.49 8.67 4.80
N ARG A 77 -11.97 7.44 4.83
CA ARG A 77 -12.79 6.23 4.84
C ARG A 77 -13.58 6.06 6.13
N THR A 78 -12.98 6.37 7.28
CA THR A 78 -13.68 6.33 8.58
C THR A 78 -14.83 7.33 8.60
N THR A 79 -14.63 8.57 8.13
CA THR A 79 -15.70 9.57 8.03
C THR A 79 -16.86 9.09 7.15
N VAL A 80 -16.57 8.53 5.98
CA VAL A 80 -17.60 7.98 5.08
C VAL A 80 -18.36 6.83 5.75
N ARG A 81 -17.66 5.93 6.46
CA ARG A 81 -18.24 4.81 7.20
C ARG A 81 -19.21 5.30 8.28
N GLU A 82 -18.83 6.33 9.02
CA GLU A 82 -19.66 6.91 10.09
C GLU A 82 -20.93 7.57 9.57
N ILE A 83 -20.85 8.30 8.45
CA ILE A 83 -22.02 8.91 7.81
C ILE A 83 -23.02 7.85 7.34
N ILE A 84 -22.53 6.74 6.77
CA ILE A 84 -23.38 5.63 6.34
C ILE A 84 -24.06 4.97 7.55
N ASN A 85 -23.33 4.76 8.64
CA ASN A 85 -23.88 4.14 9.85
C ASN A 85 -24.86 5.04 10.63
N LYS A 86 -24.73 6.37 10.57
CA LYS A 86 -25.66 7.31 11.21
C LYS A 86 -27.01 7.46 10.48
N LYS A 87 -27.12 6.96 9.24
CA LYS A 87 -28.37 6.99 8.45
C LYS A 87 -29.22 5.71 8.60
N LYS A 88 -28.90 4.85 9.57
CA LYS A 88 -29.60 3.62 9.87
C LYS A 88 -30.17 3.69 11.29
#